data_AF-A0A4R4E8N5-F1
#
_entry.id   AF-A0A4R4E8N5-F1
#
_cell.length_a   1.000
_cell.length_b   1.000
_cell.length_c   1.000
_cell.angle_alpha   90.00
_cell.angle_beta   90.00
_cell.angle_gamma   90.00
#
_symmetry.space_group_name_H-M   'P 1'
#
loop_
_entity.id
_entity.type
_entity.pdbx_description
1 polymer ?
#
loop_
_entity_poly.entity_id
_entity_poly.type
_entity_poly.pdbx_seq_one_letter_code
_entity_poly.pdbx_strand_id
1 'polypeptide(L)'
;MNGETQGWRYKSSNSFGINSKSEVQKEAWEFIKFMMSEEVQSSETLRGIPVHKDANKKRLQEAAEKLKETISDEKFLNERVEYAGNVLEAAYPSFSIDKKIESIVKEEFDFFMSGQKSVDEVSKLIQNRVMTYLNE
;
A
#
# COMPACT_ATOMS: atom_id res chain seq x y z
N MET A 1 -12.24 6.88 -13.27
CA MET A 1 -11.80 7.15 -11.88
C MET A 1 -12.35 8.51 -11.50
N ASN A 2 -13.23 8.60 -10.51
CA ASN A 2 -14.04 9.81 -10.27
C ASN A 2 -13.33 10.88 -9.41
N GLY A 3 -11.99 10.90 -9.38
CA GLY A 3 -11.22 11.89 -8.61
C GLY A 3 -11.36 11.83 -7.08
N GLU A 4 -12.22 10.97 -6.54
CA GLU A 4 -12.37 10.78 -5.10
C GLU A 4 -11.11 10.12 -4.53
N THR A 5 -10.48 10.78 -3.56
CA THR A 5 -9.34 10.25 -2.82
C THR A 5 -9.81 9.06 -1.99
N GLN A 6 -9.63 7.85 -2.51
CA GLN A 6 -10.03 6.60 -1.84
C GLN A 6 -9.27 6.30 -0.54
N GLY A 7 -8.46 7.23 -0.01
CA GLY A 7 -7.60 7.04 1.17
C GLY A 7 -6.19 6.58 0.78
N TRP A 8 -5.45 6.05 1.75
CA TRP A 8 -4.09 5.55 1.55
C TRP A 8 -4.08 4.14 0.94
N ARG A 9 -3.14 3.89 0.04
CA ARG A 9 -2.94 2.56 -0.56
C ARG A 9 -1.80 1.83 0.12
N TYR A 10 -1.93 0.52 0.28
CA TYR A 10 -0.83 -0.34 0.70
C TYR A 10 -0.50 -1.39 -0.37
N LYS A 11 0.75 -1.85 -0.38
CA LYS A 11 1.17 -3.03 -1.14
C LYS A 11 1.71 -4.05 -0.15
N SER A 12 1.20 -5.27 -0.20
CA SER A 12 1.71 -6.35 0.64
C SER A 12 3.13 -6.74 0.22
N SER A 13 4.03 -6.86 1.19
CA SER A 13 5.39 -7.37 0.94
C SER A 13 5.39 -8.86 0.64
N ASN A 14 4.49 -9.61 1.29
CA ASN A 14 4.33 -11.05 1.13
C ASN A 14 2.84 -11.38 0.93
N SER A 15 2.57 -12.49 0.25
CA SER A 15 1.24 -13.07 0.15
C SER A 15 1.35 -14.58 0.30
N PHE A 16 0.43 -15.18 1.04
CA PHE A 16 0.36 -16.62 1.25
C PHE A 16 -0.83 -17.19 0.49
N GLY A 17 -0.66 -18.38 -0.07
CA GLY A 17 -1.71 -19.10 -0.77
C GLY A 17 -1.63 -20.59 -0.45
N ILE A 18 -2.77 -21.25 -0.42
CA ILE A 18 -2.87 -22.71 -0.25
C ILE A 18 -3.25 -23.30 -1.61
N ASN A 19 -2.48 -24.30 -2.06
CA ASN A 19 -2.80 -25.02 -3.27
C ASN A 19 -4.07 -25.88 -3.05
N SER A 20 -5.06 -25.72 -3.93
CA SER A 20 -6.35 -26.43 -3.86
C SER A 20 -6.25 -27.95 -4.06
N LYS A 21 -5.11 -28.46 -4.53
CA LYS A 21 -4.79 -29.88 -4.68
C LYS A 21 -3.92 -30.45 -3.55
N SER A 22 -3.56 -29.63 -2.56
CA SER A 22 -2.80 -30.12 -1.41
C SER A 22 -3.64 -31.11 -0.60
N GLU A 23 -3.03 -32.19 -0.11
CA GLU A 23 -3.67 -33.15 0.80
C GLU A 23 -3.68 -32.65 2.26
N VAL A 24 -2.89 -31.61 2.57
CA VAL A 24 -2.67 -31.06 3.93
C VAL A 24 -3.11 -29.60 4.06
N GLN A 25 -4.25 -29.25 3.44
CA GLN A 25 -4.75 -27.87 3.40
C GLN A 25 -5.08 -27.33 4.79
N LYS A 26 -5.58 -28.19 5.68
CA LYS A 26 -5.94 -27.80 7.05
C LYS A 26 -4.71 -27.39 7.84
N GLU A 27 -3.65 -28.19 7.77
CA GLU A 27 -2.38 -27.93 8.44
C GLU A 27 -1.70 -26.69 7.86
N ALA A 28 -1.74 -26.51 6.54
CA ALA A 28 -1.25 -25.29 5.89
C ALA A 28 -2.03 -24.04 6.35
N TRP A 29 -3.34 -24.15 6.53
CA TRP A 29 -4.18 -23.08 7.07
C TRP A 29 -3.83 -22.74 8.53
N GLU A 30 -3.65 -23.75 9.39
CA GLU A 30 -3.20 -23.54 10.76
C GLU A 30 -1.84 -22.84 10.82
N PHE A 31 -0.92 -23.22 9.94
CA PHE A 31 0.39 -22.55 9.84
C PHE A 31 0.27 -21.08 9.39
N ILE A 32 -0.57 -20.78 8.40
CA ILE A 32 -0.80 -19.38 7.98
C ILE A 32 -1.43 -18.57 9.12
N LYS A 33 -2.38 -19.13 9.88
CA LYS A 33 -2.93 -18.45 11.06
C LYS A 33 -1.85 -18.18 12.11
N PHE A 34 -0.96 -19.14 12.36
CA PHE A 34 0.18 -18.94 13.25
C PHE A 34 1.09 -17.81 12.76
N MET A 35 1.44 -17.78 11.47
CA MET A 35 2.23 -16.69 10.88
C MET A 35 1.58 -15.32 11.02
N MET A 36 0.24 -15.26 11.05
CA MET A 36 -0.52 -14.03 11.23
C MET A 36 -0.77 -13.65 12.69
N SER A 37 -0.42 -14.51 13.65
CA SER A 37 -0.61 -14.25 15.09
C SER A 37 0.18 -13.05 15.60
N GLU A 38 -0.26 -12.50 16.73
CA GLU A 38 0.47 -11.42 17.43
C GLU A 38 1.91 -11.81 17.76
N GLU A 39 2.14 -13.06 18.19
CA GLU A 39 3.47 -13.58 18.57
C GLU A 39 4.46 -13.45 17.41
N VAL A 40 4.10 -14.00 16.25
CA VAL A 40 4.97 -13.97 15.06
C VAL A 40 5.08 -12.53 14.54
N GLN A 41 3.96 -11.80 14.51
CA GLN A 41 3.94 -10.46 13.94
C GLN A 41 4.60 -9.37 14.81
N SER A 42 4.75 -9.62 16.10
CA SER A 42 5.49 -8.75 17.04
C SER A 42 6.99 -9.01 17.06
N SER A 43 7.48 -9.97 16.28
CA SER A 43 8.92 -10.28 16.20
C SER A 43 9.73 -9.09 15.69
N GLU A 44 10.87 -8.83 16.32
CA GLU A 44 11.84 -7.82 15.88
C GLU A 44 12.42 -8.13 14.50
N THR A 45 12.48 -9.42 14.14
CA THR A 45 12.98 -9.87 12.83
C THR A 45 12.00 -9.62 11.69
N LEU A 46 10.72 -9.40 12.00
CA LEU A 46 9.73 -9.08 10.99
C LEU A 46 10.02 -7.68 10.43
N ARG A 47 10.28 -7.63 9.13
CA ARG A 47 10.44 -6.37 8.38
C ARG A 47 9.08 -5.88 7.90
N GLY A 48 8.93 -4.55 7.88
CA GLY A 48 7.71 -3.89 7.45
C GLY A 48 6.74 -3.61 8.59
N ILE A 49 5.50 -3.28 8.22
CA ILE A 49 4.42 -2.94 9.14
C ILE A 49 3.55 -4.19 9.33
N PRO A 50 3.36 -4.69 10.58
CA PRO A 50 2.47 -5.81 10.86
C PRO A 50 1.04 -5.53 10.42
N VAL A 51 0.35 -6.54 9.90
CA VAL A 51 -1.10 -6.48 9.61
C VAL A 51 -1.94 -6.86 10.83
N HIS A 52 -1.34 -7.51 11.84
CA HIS A 52 -1.99 -7.75 13.12
C HIS A 52 -2.15 -6.42 13.89
N LYS A 53 -3.38 -6.06 14.28
CA LYS A 53 -3.69 -4.74 14.86
C LYS A 53 -2.88 -4.42 16.12
N ASP A 54 -2.77 -5.37 17.04
CA ASP A 54 -2.07 -5.11 18.31
C ASP A 54 -0.54 -5.00 18.13
N ALA A 55 0.07 -5.91 17.38
CA ALA A 55 1.47 -5.83 16.98
C ALA A 55 1.79 -4.51 16.25
N ASN A 56 0.88 -4.05 15.39
CA ASN A 56 1.00 -2.77 14.70
C ASN A 56 1.00 -1.58 15.67
N LYS A 57 -0.02 -1.50 16.54
CA LYS A 57 -0.15 -0.44 17.55
C LYS A 57 1.08 -0.39 18.46
N LYS A 58 1.54 -1.55 18.94
CA LYS A 58 2.77 -1.65 19.75
C LYS A 58 3.97 -1.10 19.00
N ARG A 59 4.15 -1.44 17.73
CA ARG A 59 5.27 -0.98 16.91
C ARG A 59 5.25 0.53 16.66
N LEU A 60 4.08 1.13 16.49
CA LEU A 60 3.92 2.59 16.39
C LEU A 60 4.29 3.27 17.72
N GLN A 61 3.87 2.72 18.85
CA GLN A 61 4.22 3.23 20.18
C GLN A 61 5.72 3.13 20.45
N GLU A 62 6.34 1.98 20.17
CA GLU A 62 7.79 1.78 20.30
C GLU A 62 8.58 2.76 19.41
N ALA A 63 8.09 3.05 18.21
CA ALA A 63 8.70 4.04 17.34
C ALA A 63 8.60 5.45 17.94
N ALA A 64 7.47 5.83 18.51
CA ALA A 64 7.30 7.11 19.19
C ALA A 64 8.20 7.23 20.43
N GLU A 65 8.31 6.18 21.25
CA GLU A 65 9.21 6.15 22.41
C GLU A 65 10.67 6.36 21.99
N LYS A 66 11.14 5.70 20.92
CA LYS A 66 12.49 5.90 20.38
C LYS A 66 12.73 7.34 19.91
N LEU A 67 11.70 7.99 19.38
CA LEU A 67 11.81 9.37 18.92
C LEU A 67 11.85 10.40 20.05
N LYS A 68 11.50 10.03 21.30
CA LYS A 68 11.57 10.95 22.45
C LYS A 68 12.98 11.48 22.73
N GLU A 69 14.01 10.74 22.33
CA GLU A 69 15.40 11.20 22.43
C GLU A 69 15.69 12.43 21.56
N THR A 70 14.91 12.64 20.50
CA THR A 70 15.08 13.75 19.54
C THR A 70 13.93 14.75 19.58
N ILE A 71 12.72 14.30 19.91
CA ILE A 71 11.49 15.09 19.90
C ILE A 71 10.88 15.05 21.30
N SER A 72 11.00 16.16 22.04
CA SER A 72 10.49 16.25 23.41
C SER A 72 8.98 16.53 23.51
N ASP A 73 8.33 16.86 22.39
CA ASP A 73 6.88 17.11 22.35
C ASP A 73 6.11 15.78 22.31
N GLU A 74 5.74 15.29 23.50
CA GLU A 74 4.96 14.05 23.65
C GLU A 74 3.58 14.14 23.02
N LYS A 75 2.94 15.32 23.05
CA LYS A 75 1.62 15.51 22.47
C LYS A 75 1.70 15.32 20.95
N PHE A 76 2.67 15.95 20.32
CA PHE A 76 2.94 15.76 18.89
C PHE A 76 3.20 14.28 18.55
N LEU A 77 4.04 13.59 19.33
CA LEU A 77 4.33 12.16 19.10
C LEU A 77 3.06 11.28 19.20
N ASN A 78 2.21 11.54 20.20
CA ASN A 78 0.95 10.81 20.38
C ASN A 78 -0.02 11.05 19.21
N GLU A 79 -0.16 12.31 18.77
CA GLU A 79 -0.97 12.67 17.60
C GLU A 79 -0.45 11.97 16.33
N ARG A 80 0.88 11.81 16.19
CA ARG A 80 1.48 11.06 15.08
C ARG A 80 1.18 9.56 15.13
N VAL A 81 1.22 8.94 16.31
CA VAL A 81 0.85 7.53 16.50
C VAL A 81 -0.61 7.30 16.11
N GLU A 82 -1.52 8.15 16.59
CA GLU A 82 -2.94 8.07 16.28
C GLU A 82 -3.19 8.25 14.78
N TYR A 83 -2.58 9.28 14.17
CA TYR A 83 -2.67 9.52 12.74
C TYR A 83 -2.19 8.31 11.93
N ALA A 84 -1.02 7.74 12.26
CA ALA A 84 -0.48 6.58 11.56
C ALA A 84 -1.40 5.36 11.71
N GLY A 85 -1.96 5.13 12.89
CA GLY A 85 -2.94 4.07 13.13
C GLY A 85 -4.18 4.22 12.26
N ASN A 86 -4.76 5.42 12.20
CA ASN A 86 -5.93 5.73 11.38
C ASN A 86 -5.65 5.55 9.88
N VAL A 87 -4.46 5.95 9.41
CA VAL A 87 -4.01 5.73 8.03
C VAL A 87 -3.97 4.25 7.69
N LEU A 88 -3.40 3.43 8.58
CA LEU A 88 -3.25 1.99 8.36
C LEU A 88 -4.59 1.25 8.42
N GLU A 89 -5.51 1.67 9.28
CA GLU A 89 -6.85 1.08 9.37
C GLU A 89 -7.73 1.44 8.15
N ALA A 90 -7.59 2.65 7.62
CA ALA A 90 -8.30 3.08 6.42
C ALA A 90 -7.62 2.66 5.10
N ALA A 91 -6.43 2.05 5.16
CA ALA A 91 -5.68 1.74 3.96
C ALA A 91 -6.31 0.59 3.16
N TYR A 92 -6.34 0.71 1.84
CA TYR A 92 -6.85 -0.31 0.92
C TYR A 92 -5.74 -0.86 0.02
N PRO A 93 -5.87 -2.10 -0.48
CA PRO A 93 -4.85 -2.67 -1.34
C PRO A 93 -4.68 -1.83 -2.61
N SER A 94 -3.42 -1.57 -2.95
CA SER A 94 -3.05 -0.95 -4.22
C SER A 94 -3.32 -1.97 -5.33
N PHE A 95 -4.21 -1.63 -6.25
CA PHE A 95 -4.34 -2.35 -7.50
C PHE A 95 -3.21 -1.94 -8.44
N SER A 96 -2.55 -2.92 -9.06
CA SER A 96 -1.66 -2.62 -10.17
C SER A 96 -2.49 -1.93 -11.25
N ILE A 97 -2.07 -0.72 -11.64
CA ILE A 97 -2.58 -0.11 -12.87
C ILE A 97 -2.24 -1.07 -14.00
N ASP A 98 -3.18 -1.25 -14.92
CA ASP A 98 -2.91 -2.03 -16.13
C ASP A 98 -1.64 -1.48 -16.80
N LYS A 99 -0.66 -2.36 -17.03
CA LYS A 99 0.65 -1.95 -17.58
C LYS A 99 0.51 -1.23 -18.91
N LYS A 100 -0.52 -1.52 -19.69
CA LYS A 100 -0.81 -0.85 -20.96
C LYS A 100 -1.31 0.58 -20.72
N ILE A 101 -2.18 0.78 -19.74
CA ILE A 101 -2.64 2.12 -19.33
C ILE A 101 -1.45 2.93 -18.80
N GLU A 102 -0.60 2.32 -17.96
CA GLU A 102 0.62 2.95 -17.45
C GLU A 102 1.57 3.36 -18.59
N SER A 103 1.76 2.49 -19.60
CA SER A 103 2.62 2.80 -20.74
C SER A 103 2.07 3.96 -21.57
N ILE A 104 0.76 3.97 -21.84
CA ILE A 104 0.09 5.06 -22.57
C ILE A 104 0.34 6.39 -21.85
N VAL A 105 0.12 6.46 -20.53
CA VAL A 105 0.35 7.68 -19.76
C VAL A 105 1.80 8.13 -19.86
N LYS A 106 2.76 7.21 -19.70
CA LYS A 106 4.19 7.53 -19.74
C LYS A 106 4.61 8.05 -21.11
N GLU A 107 4.24 7.36 -22.18
CA GLU A 107 4.58 7.73 -23.56
C GLU A 107 4.06 9.12 -23.92
N GLU A 108 2.83 9.46 -23.53
CA GLU A 108 2.27 10.78 -23.83
C GLU A 108 2.85 11.88 -22.93
N PHE A 109 3.17 11.54 -21.68
CA PHE A 109 3.79 12.48 -20.74
C PHE A 109 5.19 12.92 -21.19
N ASP A 110 5.94 12.05 -21.86
CA ASP A 110 7.25 12.40 -22.44
C ASP A 110 7.15 13.55 -23.47
N PHE A 111 6.03 13.67 -24.20
CA PHE A 111 5.79 14.80 -25.11
C PHE A 111 5.53 16.13 -24.37
N PHE A 112 4.90 16.08 -23.19
CA PHE A 112 4.76 17.26 -22.34
C PHE A 112 6.11 17.67 -21.76
N MET A 113 6.86 16.71 -21.22
CA MET A 113 8.16 16.96 -20.59
C MET A 113 9.21 17.49 -21.57
N SER A 114 9.16 17.08 -22.84
CA SER A 114 10.01 17.60 -23.91
C SER A 114 9.54 18.94 -24.49
N GLY A 115 8.39 19.48 -24.02
CA GLY A 115 7.80 20.71 -24.54
C GLY A 115 7.20 20.58 -25.94
N GLN A 116 7.12 19.37 -26.49
CA GLN A 116 6.57 19.12 -27.82
C GLN A 116 5.05 19.32 -27.88
N LYS A 117 4.35 19.10 -26.76
CA LYS A 117 2.90 19.23 -26.66
C LYS A 117 2.50 19.95 -25.37
N SER A 118 1.40 20.68 -25.42
CA SER A 118 0.79 21.29 -24.24
C SER A 118 0.15 20.23 -23.32
N VAL A 119 -0.09 20.61 -22.06
CA VAL A 119 -0.80 19.76 -21.09
C VAL A 119 -2.20 19.36 -21.58
N ASP A 120 -2.89 20.26 -22.30
CA ASP A 120 -4.22 20.01 -22.85
C ASP A 120 -4.20 18.96 -23.97
N GLU A 121 -3.20 19.03 -24.85
CA GLU A 121 -3.02 18.06 -25.92
C GLU A 121 -2.65 16.68 -25.38
N VAL A 122 -1.71 16.62 -24.43
CA VAL A 122 -1.28 15.37 -23.80
C VAL A 122 -2.42 14.74 -23.01
N SER A 123 -3.19 15.51 -22.26
CA SER A 123 -4.35 15.00 -21.52
C SER A 123 -5.40 14.37 -22.44
N LYS A 124 -5.70 15.02 -23.58
CA LYS A 124 -6.62 14.47 -24.60
C LYS A 124 -6.09 13.19 -25.23
N LEU A 125 -4.79 13.13 -25.53
CA LEU A 125 -4.17 11.94 -26.13
C LEU A 125 -4.20 10.74 -25.18
N ILE A 126 -3.86 10.96 -23.90
CA ILE A 126 -3.97 9.93 -22.86
C ILE A 126 -5.41 9.42 -22.80
N GLN A 127 -6.39 10.32 -22.69
CA GLN A 127 -7.80 9.92 -22.59
C GLN A 127 -8.26 9.10 -23.79
N ASN A 128 -7.93 9.53 -25.01
CA ASN A 128 -8.31 8.82 -26.23
C ASN A 128 -7.68 7.42 -26.29
N ARG A 129 -6.37 7.31 -26.06
CA ARG A 129 -5.66 6.03 -26.12
C ARG A 129 -6.12 5.06 -25.05
N VAL A 130 -6.36 5.53 -23.83
CA VAL A 130 -6.92 4.70 -22.75
C VAL A 130 -8.33 4.24 -23.09
N MET A 131 -9.20 5.12 -23.61
CA MET A 131 -10.56 4.73 -24.03
C MET A 131 -10.56 3.71 -25.15
N THR A 132 -9.67 3.84 -26.14
CA THR A 132 -9.53 2.83 -27.20
C THR A 132 -9.16 1.48 -26.60
N TYR A 133 -8.14 1.42 -25.74
CA TYR A 133 -7.72 0.17 -25.09
C TYR A 133 -8.81 -0.47 -24.23
N LEU A 134 -9.60 0.33 -23.50
CA LEU A 134 -10.69 -0.20 -22.66
C LEU A 134 -11.91 -0.70 -23.46
N ASN A 135 -12.03 -0.32 -24.73
CA ASN A 135 -13.12 -0.74 -25.62
C ASN A 135 -12.76 -1.94 -26.50
N GLU A 136 -11.51 -2.44 -26.43
CA GLU A 136 -11.04 -3.67 -27.07
C GLU A 136 -11.43 -4.91 -26.23
#